data_AF-A0A668VPM3-F1
#
_entry.id   AF-A0A668VPM3-F1
#
_cell.length_a   1.000
_cell.length_b   1.000
_cell.length_c   1.000
_cell.angle_alpha   90.00
_cell.angle_beta   90.00
_cell.angle_gamma   90.00
#
_symmetry.space_group_name_H-M   'P 1'
#
loop_
_entity.id
_entity.type
_entity.pdbx_description
1 polymer ?
#
loop_
_entity_poly.entity_id
_entity_poly.type
_entity_poly.pdbx_seq_one_letter_code
_entity_poly.pdbx_strand_id
1 'polypeptide(L)'
;MSKNSKVLNLKDKISGNEVDLSLCNLTEVPVRELALFPKVTVVDLSCNNITSLPPEFCNLTHLVKVDLSKNQLTSLPDDLGNLVNLQHLDLYNNKLTNLPVSFSQLRSLKWLDLKDNPLELGLAKAAGDCLDEKQCKQCATKVLQHMRAIQEEVDRAREKRLLREKELERKREAKQREREAREREARKREKAEEKEKRRKEYNAQKAALAAQEQQKKKSEEKKKKNGQAAADKKVAVESKPKPRRSVIGLIFKLLLLLLVGLAGVAAVCRLTDLQKEAFCLPINAAVDDGLSWAKEQQVVLRQLVQNLSTAAKEFLESTQTSKN
;
A
#
# COMPACT_ATOMS: atom_id res chain seq x y z
N MET A 1 -18.94 -30.71 32.07
CA MET A 1 -18.44 -30.44 33.44
C MET A 1 -16.98 -30.06 33.35
N SER A 2 -16.63 -28.81 33.67
CA SER A 2 -15.41 -28.38 34.40
C SER A 2 -15.37 -26.84 34.35
N LYS A 3 -16.28 -26.22 35.11
CA LYS A 3 -16.13 -24.81 35.51
C LYS A 3 -15.43 -24.83 36.85
N ASN A 4 -14.10 -24.89 36.82
CA ASN A 4 -13.24 -24.62 37.97
C ASN A 4 -11.93 -24.02 37.44
N SER A 5 -12.02 -22.91 36.71
CA SER A 5 -10.88 -22.00 36.60
C SER A 5 -10.71 -21.33 37.96
N LYS A 6 -10.04 -22.02 38.89
CA LYS A 6 -9.36 -21.33 39.99
C LYS A 6 -8.58 -20.21 39.32
N VAL A 7 -8.94 -18.97 39.62
CA VAL A 7 -8.17 -17.81 39.16
C VAL A 7 -6.74 -18.07 39.64
N LEU A 8 -5.84 -18.31 38.69
CA LEU A 8 -4.45 -18.63 38.98
C LEU A 8 -3.84 -17.40 39.66
N ASN A 9 -3.60 -17.47 40.97
CA ASN A 9 -2.96 -16.38 41.69
C ASN A 9 -1.44 -16.49 41.48
N LEU A 10 -0.91 -15.70 40.53
CA LEU A 10 0.51 -15.73 40.18
C LEU A 10 1.42 -15.39 41.37
N LYS A 11 0.95 -14.57 42.32
CA LYS A 11 1.75 -14.17 43.48
C LYS A 11 2.14 -15.34 44.37
N ASP A 12 1.26 -16.33 44.49
CA ASP A 12 1.48 -17.51 45.33
C ASP A 12 2.43 -18.52 44.66
N LYS A 13 2.70 -18.33 43.37
CA LYS A 13 3.59 -19.16 42.54
C LYS A 13 4.98 -18.57 42.36
N ILE A 14 5.21 -17.36 42.88
CA ILE A 14 6.51 -16.67 42.80
C ILE A 14 7.33 -16.97 44.06
N SER A 15 8.52 -17.51 43.87
CA SER A 15 9.54 -17.70 44.89
C SER A 15 10.79 -16.91 44.49
N GLY A 16 11.02 -15.76 45.13
CA GLY A 16 12.14 -14.88 44.79
C GLY A 16 12.05 -14.32 43.37
N ASN A 17 12.94 -14.76 42.48
CA ASN A 17 12.98 -14.40 41.07
C ASN A 17 12.46 -15.51 40.13
N GLU A 18 11.87 -16.56 40.70
CA GLU A 18 11.37 -17.72 39.98
C GLU A 18 9.85 -17.79 40.11
N VAL A 19 9.18 -18.16 39.02
CA VAL A 19 7.75 -18.46 39.02
C VAL A 19 7.54 -19.88 38.51
N ASP A 20 6.87 -20.69 39.33
CA ASP A 20 6.53 -22.06 39.00
C ASP A 20 5.06 -22.17 38.57
N LEU A 21 4.87 -22.27 37.26
CA LEU A 21 3.58 -22.49 36.60
C LEU A 21 3.52 -23.89 35.99
N SER A 22 4.37 -24.82 36.42
CA SER A 22 4.34 -26.19 35.97
C SER A 22 3.05 -26.90 36.41
N LEU A 23 2.60 -27.88 35.63
CA LEU A 23 1.45 -28.75 35.95
C LEU A 23 0.15 -27.99 36.28
N CYS A 24 -0.05 -26.81 35.70
CA CYS A 24 -1.21 -25.95 35.95
C CYS A 24 -2.34 -26.15 34.92
N ASN A 25 -2.21 -27.12 34.01
CA ASN A 25 -3.12 -27.36 32.88
C ASN A 25 -3.36 -26.11 32.03
N LEU A 26 -2.33 -25.27 31.88
CA LEU A 26 -2.43 -24.02 31.12
C LEU A 26 -2.51 -24.33 29.63
N THR A 27 -3.46 -23.68 28.94
CA THR A 27 -3.54 -23.69 27.47
C THR A 27 -2.89 -22.47 26.85
N GLU A 28 -2.76 -21.39 27.63
CA GLU A 28 -2.18 -20.11 27.23
C GLU A 28 -1.26 -19.60 28.34
N VAL A 29 -0.20 -18.88 27.96
CA VAL A 29 0.75 -18.29 28.90
C VAL A 29 0.17 -16.98 29.44
N PRO A 30 0.16 -16.75 30.77
CA PRO A 30 -0.31 -15.50 31.39
C PRO A 30 0.72 -14.38 31.24
N VAL A 31 0.98 -13.94 30.00
CA VAL A 31 2.04 -12.98 29.66
C VAL A 31 1.80 -11.62 30.29
N ARG A 32 0.53 -11.18 30.36
CA ARG A 32 0.17 -9.89 30.96
C ARG A 32 0.53 -9.85 32.44
N GLU A 33 0.25 -10.94 33.13
CA GLU A 33 0.52 -11.10 34.55
C GLU A 33 2.03 -11.24 34.79
N LEU A 34 2.75 -12.02 33.99
CA LEU A 34 4.21 -12.15 34.05
C LEU A 34 4.91 -10.81 33.83
N ALA A 35 4.42 -9.98 32.91
CA ALA A 35 4.97 -8.66 32.63
C ALA A 35 4.88 -7.69 33.82
N LEU A 36 3.95 -7.91 34.76
CA LEU A 36 3.82 -7.10 35.98
C LEU A 36 4.93 -7.39 37.01
N PHE A 37 5.68 -8.48 36.86
CA PHE A 37 6.71 -8.89 37.80
C PHE A 37 8.10 -8.89 37.15
N PRO A 38 8.71 -7.71 36.88
CA PRO A 38 9.99 -7.60 36.19
C PRO A 38 11.18 -8.20 36.95
N LYS A 39 10.99 -8.56 38.23
CA LYS A 39 11.98 -9.28 39.05
C LYS A 39 12.04 -10.78 38.74
N VAL A 40 11.02 -11.33 38.09
CA VAL A 40 10.94 -12.74 37.73
C VAL A 40 11.82 -12.99 36.52
N THR A 41 12.91 -13.72 36.71
CA THR A 41 13.88 -14.03 35.64
C THR A 41 13.84 -15.49 35.23
N VAL A 42 13.24 -16.34 36.06
CA VAL A 42 13.09 -17.78 35.83
C VAL A 42 11.61 -18.11 35.77
N VAL A 43 11.17 -18.73 34.69
CA VAL A 43 9.78 -19.11 34.47
C VAL A 43 9.72 -20.58 34.11
N ASP A 44 9.07 -21.38 34.94
CA ASP A 44 8.75 -22.77 34.65
C ASP A 44 7.30 -22.87 34.16
N LEU A 45 7.12 -23.22 32.90
CA LEU A 45 5.84 -23.48 32.23
C LEU A 45 5.75 -24.94 31.78
N SER A 46 6.58 -25.82 32.34
CA SER A 46 6.65 -27.23 31.95
C SER A 46 5.38 -28.01 32.26
N CYS A 47 5.16 -29.10 31.54
CA CYS A 47 4.04 -30.03 31.75
C CYS A 47 2.65 -29.34 31.72
N ASN A 48 2.42 -28.49 30.72
CA ASN A 48 1.15 -27.84 30.46
C ASN A 48 0.58 -28.26 29.08
N ASN A 49 -0.51 -27.63 28.65
CA ASN A 49 -1.21 -27.89 27.39
C ASN A 49 -1.04 -26.73 26.41
N ILE A 50 0.08 -25.99 26.48
CA ILE A 50 0.32 -24.81 25.67
C ILE A 50 0.64 -25.24 24.24
N THR A 51 -0.11 -24.71 23.26
CA THR A 51 0.04 -25.05 21.83
C THR A 51 0.80 -24.00 21.03
N SER A 52 0.83 -22.76 21.52
CA SER A 52 1.58 -21.65 20.93
C SER A 52 1.92 -20.62 22.00
N LEU A 53 2.98 -19.84 21.77
CA LEU A 53 3.29 -18.68 22.59
C LEU A 53 2.74 -17.42 21.90
N PRO A 54 2.06 -16.54 22.64
CA PRO A 54 1.60 -15.28 22.07
C PRO A 54 2.79 -14.36 21.72
N PRO A 55 2.70 -13.49 20.70
CA PRO A 55 3.79 -12.59 20.32
C PRO A 55 4.29 -11.71 21.47
N GLU A 56 3.40 -11.33 22.39
CA GLU A 56 3.73 -10.53 23.57
C GLU A 56 4.70 -11.25 24.53
N PHE A 57 4.82 -12.58 24.45
CA PHE A 57 5.82 -13.33 25.23
C PHE A 57 7.24 -12.83 24.94
N CYS A 58 7.51 -12.42 23.70
CA CYS A 58 8.80 -11.88 23.27
C CYS A 58 9.13 -10.52 23.91
N ASN A 59 8.17 -9.86 24.55
CA ASN A 59 8.40 -8.60 25.29
C ASN A 59 8.96 -8.83 26.70
N LEU A 60 8.96 -10.07 27.20
CA LEU A 60 9.52 -10.43 28.50
C LEU A 60 11.06 -10.51 28.46
N THR A 61 11.71 -9.43 28.01
CA THR A 61 13.16 -9.36 27.73
C THR A 61 14.05 -9.51 28.97
N HIS A 62 13.47 -9.47 30.16
CA HIS A 62 14.13 -9.67 31.45
C HIS A 62 14.31 -11.16 31.82
N LEU A 63 13.69 -12.08 31.07
CA LEU A 63 13.80 -13.51 31.31
C LEU A 63 15.20 -14.05 31.00
N VAL A 64 15.69 -14.90 31.89
CA VAL A 64 17.02 -15.54 31.84
C VAL A 64 16.90 -17.05 31.68
N LYS A 65 15.88 -17.68 32.29
CA LYS A 65 15.60 -19.10 32.15
C LYS A 65 14.13 -19.33 31.90
N VAL A 66 13.81 -20.12 30.89
CA VAL A 66 12.44 -20.50 30.55
C VAL A 66 12.40 -22.01 30.31
N ASP A 67 11.54 -22.69 31.04
CA ASP A 67 11.21 -24.10 30.80
C ASP A 67 9.81 -24.20 30.16
N LEU A 68 9.76 -24.72 28.94
CA LEU A 68 8.55 -24.99 28.18
C LEU A 68 8.44 -26.48 27.81
N SER A 69 9.18 -27.33 28.51
CA SER A 69 9.21 -28.77 28.26
C SER A 69 7.85 -29.42 28.46
N LYS A 70 7.60 -30.52 27.75
CA LYS A 70 6.37 -31.33 27.86
C LYS A 70 5.11 -30.50 27.64
N ASN A 71 5.11 -29.68 26.58
CA ASN A 71 3.96 -28.94 26.10
C ASN A 71 3.54 -29.47 24.70
N GLN A 72 2.68 -28.74 24.00
CA GLN A 72 2.20 -29.08 22.66
C GLN A 72 2.56 -27.99 21.64
N LEU A 73 3.67 -27.26 21.87
CA LEU A 73 4.09 -26.16 21.01
C LEU A 73 4.37 -26.65 19.59
N THR A 74 3.65 -26.11 18.61
CA THR A 74 3.84 -26.44 17.18
C THR A 74 4.78 -25.46 16.48
N SER A 75 4.84 -24.23 16.98
CA SER A 75 5.75 -23.18 16.52
C SER A 75 6.14 -22.25 17.67
N LEU A 76 7.19 -21.46 17.44
CA LEU A 76 7.59 -20.35 18.29
C LEU A 76 7.35 -19.03 17.54
N PRO A 77 7.09 -17.92 18.25
CA PRO A 77 6.85 -16.63 17.64
C PRO A 77 8.07 -16.12 16.86
N ASP A 78 7.83 -15.44 15.74
CA ASP A 78 8.87 -14.93 14.84
C ASP A 78 9.87 -13.99 15.54
N ASP A 79 9.47 -13.36 16.64
CA ASP A 79 10.25 -12.39 17.40
C ASP A 79 10.93 -12.98 18.66
N LEU A 80 11.03 -14.31 18.79
CA LEU A 80 11.64 -14.95 19.96
C LEU A 80 13.09 -14.46 20.21
N GLY A 81 13.80 -14.06 19.14
CA GLY A 81 15.12 -13.43 19.21
C GLY A 81 15.22 -12.18 20.10
N ASN A 82 14.10 -11.52 20.43
CA ASN A 82 14.06 -10.36 21.30
C ASN A 82 14.41 -10.67 22.76
N LEU A 83 14.35 -11.95 23.18
CA LEU A 83 14.73 -12.40 24.52
C LEU A 83 16.26 -12.45 24.69
N VAL A 84 16.92 -11.31 24.52
CA VAL A 84 18.39 -11.18 24.44
C VAL A 84 19.15 -11.63 25.70
N ASN A 85 18.46 -11.65 26.85
CA ASN A 85 19.02 -12.08 28.14
C ASN A 85 18.80 -13.57 28.43
N LEU A 86 18.08 -14.29 27.57
CA LEU A 86 17.76 -15.70 27.77
C LEU A 86 19.04 -16.54 27.69
N GLN A 87 19.33 -17.28 28.75
CA GLN A 87 20.50 -18.14 28.88
C GLN A 87 20.16 -19.62 28.87
N HIS A 88 18.95 -19.98 29.29
CA HIS A 88 18.48 -21.35 29.37
C HIS A 88 17.07 -21.44 28.79
N LEU A 89 16.88 -22.33 27.81
CA LEU A 89 15.59 -22.58 27.19
C LEU A 89 15.38 -24.08 27.05
N ASP A 90 14.37 -24.61 27.73
CA ASP A 90 13.96 -26.01 27.57
C ASP A 90 12.70 -26.10 26.72
N LEU A 91 12.80 -26.84 25.60
CA LEU A 91 11.71 -27.11 24.68
C LEU A 91 11.51 -28.63 24.49
N TYR A 92 12.08 -29.44 25.37
CA TYR A 92 11.98 -30.89 25.37
C TYR A 92 10.52 -31.36 25.21
N ASN A 93 10.29 -32.37 24.37
CA ASN A 93 8.98 -33.00 24.16
C ASN A 93 7.86 -32.01 23.82
N ASN A 94 8.00 -31.36 22.67
CA ASN A 94 6.99 -30.51 22.04
C ASN A 94 6.65 -31.03 20.63
N LYS A 95 6.01 -30.21 19.78
CA LYS A 95 5.66 -30.55 18.39
C LYS A 95 6.32 -29.60 17.38
N LEU A 96 7.47 -29.05 17.74
CA LEU A 96 8.21 -28.12 16.91
C LEU A 96 8.80 -28.84 15.69
N THR A 97 8.57 -28.27 14.51
CA THR A 97 9.19 -28.74 13.26
C THR A 97 10.36 -27.86 12.84
N ASN A 98 10.34 -26.58 13.19
CA ASN A 98 11.41 -25.63 12.91
C ASN A 98 11.46 -24.54 13.99
N LEU A 99 12.48 -23.69 13.94
CA LEU A 99 12.65 -22.51 14.78
C LEU A 99 12.57 -21.24 13.93
N PRO A 100 12.10 -20.11 14.50
CA PRO A 100 12.08 -18.83 13.79
C PRO A 100 13.51 -18.36 13.50
N VAL A 101 13.69 -17.64 12.38
CA VAL A 101 15.03 -17.16 11.97
C VAL A 101 15.66 -16.23 13.02
N SER A 102 14.83 -15.49 13.75
CA SER A 102 15.24 -14.64 14.89
C SER A 102 15.88 -15.40 16.04
N PHE A 103 15.73 -16.73 16.11
CA PHE A 103 16.38 -17.56 17.13
C PHE A 103 17.91 -17.38 17.11
N SER A 104 18.48 -17.04 15.94
CA SER A 104 19.89 -16.65 15.78
C SER A 104 20.33 -15.44 16.63
N GLN A 105 19.38 -14.61 17.08
CA GLN A 105 19.61 -13.39 17.85
C GLN A 105 19.69 -13.62 19.36
N LEU A 106 19.40 -14.84 19.84
CA LEU A 106 19.54 -15.24 21.25
C LEU A 106 21.02 -15.39 21.65
N ARG A 107 21.75 -14.26 21.69
CA ARG A 107 23.21 -14.21 21.88
C ARG A 107 23.68 -14.73 23.24
N SER A 108 22.81 -14.68 24.24
CA SER A 108 23.13 -15.10 25.61
C SER A 108 22.79 -16.57 25.87
N LEU A 109 22.16 -17.26 24.92
CA LEU A 109 21.67 -18.63 25.12
C LEU A 109 22.84 -19.60 25.26
N LYS A 110 22.91 -20.26 26.41
CA LYS A 110 23.98 -21.18 26.78
C LYS A 110 23.50 -22.62 26.86
N TRP A 111 22.22 -22.86 27.11
CA TRP A 111 21.65 -24.18 27.28
C TRP A 111 20.34 -24.27 26.52
N LEU A 112 20.19 -25.36 25.75
CA LEU A 112 19.01 -25.62 24.93
C LEU A 112 18.76 -27.12 24.86
N ASP A 113 17.51 -27.52 25.10
CA ASP A 113 17.01 -28.84 24.77
C ASP A 113 15.87 -28.74 23.76
N LEU A 114 15.95 -29.54 22.71
CA LEU A 114 14.95 -29.66 21.64
C LEU A 114 14.58 -31.12 21.39
N LYS A 115 15.05 -32.06 22.23
CA LYS A 115 14.79 -33.49 22.05
C LYS A 115 13.29 -33.78 22.08
N ASP A 116 12.89 -34.86 21.44
CA ASP A 116 11.49 -35.30 21.30
C ASP A 116 10.59 -34.25 20.60
N ASN A 117 11.17 -33.49 19.66
CA ASN A 117 10.45 -32.67 18.69
C ASN A 117 10.60 -33.24 17.26
N PRO A 118 9.57 -33.16 16.41
CA PRO A 118 9.62 -33.58 15.00
C PRO A 118 10.38 -32.56 14.11
N LEU A 119 11.61 -32.20 14.50
CA LEU A 119 12.41 -31.18 13.83
C LEU A 119 12.79 -31.59 12.40
N GLU A 120 12.90 -30.60 11.52
CA GLU A 120 13.46 -30.79 10.18
C GLU A 120 14.90 -31.34 10.26
N LEU A 121 15.27 -32.19 9.30
CA LEU A 121 16.53 -32.95 9.29
C LEU A 121 17.78 -32.08 9.54
N GLY A 122 17.87 -30.89 8.93
CA GLY A 122 19.01 -29.98 9.10
C GLY A 122 19.14 -29.47 10.53
N LEU A 123 18.01 -29.06 11.12
CA LEU A 123 17.94 -28.57 12.49
C LEU A 123 18.13 -29.69 13.50
N ALA A 124 17.50 -30.85 13.28
CA ALA A 124 17.67 -32.04 14.14
C ALA A 124 19.14 -32.46 14.24
N LYS A 125 19.86 -32.45 13.11
CA LYS A 125 21.30 -32.74 13.06
C LYS A 125 22.13 -31.70 13.80
N ALA A 126 21.75 -30.43 13.72
CA ALA A 126 22.44 -29.35 14.43
C ALA A 126 22.21 -29.43 15.96
N ALA A 127 20.98 -29.71 16.39
CA ALA A 127 20.63 -29.86 17.80
C ALA A 127 21.37 -31.03 18.45
N GLY A 128 21.31 -32.22 17.83
CA GLY A 128 21.86 -33.44 18.40
C GLY A 128 21.19 -33.84 19.71
N ASP A 129 21.88 -34.67 20.49
CA ASP A 129 21.40 -35.12 21.79
C ASP A 129 21.66 -34.08 22.89
N CYS A 130 20.86 -34.16 23.96
CA CYS A 130 21.00 -33.37 25.19
C CYS A 130 20.75 -34.31 26.39
N LEU A 131 21.67 -35.26 26.61
CA LEU A 131 21.58 -36.22 27.74
C LEU A 131 22.30 -35.71 29.01
N ASP A 132 23.23 -34.77 28.85
CA ASP A 132 23.99 -34.16 29.92
C ASP A 132 24.15 -32.66 29.69
N GLU A 133 24.53 -31.91 30.72
CA GLU A 133 24.64 -30.45 30.66
C GLU A 133 25.61 -29.97 29.55
N LYS A 134 26.67 -30.73 29.27
CA LYS A 134 27.65 -30.39 28.24
C LYS A 134 27.05 -30.52 26.85
N GLN A 135 26.29 -31.59 26.60
CA GLN A 135 25.59 -31.82 25.34
C GLN A 135 24.55 -30.73 25.07
N CYS A 136 23.75 -30.34 26.07
CA CYS A 136 22.76 -29.28 25.92
C CYS A 136 23.39 -27.90 25.66
N LYS A 137 24.57 -27.62 26.24
CA LYS A 137 25.35 -26.43 25.92
C LYS A 137 25.88 -26.44 24.48
N GLN A 138 26.29 -27.61 24.01
CA GLN A 138 26.69 -27.81 22.61
C GLN A 138 25.52 -27.67 21.65
N CYS A 139 24.34 -28.21 22.00
CA CYS A 139 23.10 -28.05 21.26
C CYS A 139 22.80 -26.56 21.03
N ALA A 140 22.76 -25.75 22.10
CA ALA A 140 22.55 -24.31 22.01
C ALA A 140 23.52 -23.64 21.03
N THR A 141 24.82 -23.95 21.15
CA THR A 141 25.86 -23.37 20.30
C THR A 141 25.68 -23.74 18.83
N LYS A 142 25.45 -25.04 18.54
CA LYS A 142 25.30 -25.55 17.17
C LYS A 142 24.01 -25.07 16.52
N VAL A 143 22.91 -25.05 17.25
CA VAL A 143 21.62 -24.53 16.75
C VAL A 143 21.74 -23.04 16.45
N LEU A 144 22.34 -22.23 17.33
CA LEU A 144 22.57 -20.82 17.05
C LEU A 144 23.47 -20.58 15.83
N GLN A 145 24.48 -21.44 15.60
CA GLN A 145 25.31 -21.37 14.39
C GLN A 145 24.49 -21.72 13.14
N HIS A 146 23.69 -22.79 13.20
CA HIS A 146 22.81 -23.18 12.10
C HIS A 146 21.79 -22.09 11.77
N MET A 147 21.12 -21.51 12.78
CA MET A 147 20.17 -20.42 12.59
C MET A 147 20.83 -19.15 12.04
N ARG A 148 22.07 -18.84 12.44
CA ARG A 148 22.83 -17.71 11.87
C ARG A 148 23.10 -17.90 10.38
N ALA A 149 23.48 -19.10 9.94
CA ALA A 149 23.66 -19.39 8.53
C ALA A 149 22.36 -19.19 7.72
N ILE A 150 21.22 -19.64 8.26
CA ILE A 150 19.90 -19.42 7.65
C ILE A 150 19.57 -17.92 7.60
N GLN A 151 19.80 -17.18 8.69
CA GLN A 151 19.57 -15.73 8.75
C GLN A 151 20.38 -15.00 7.67
N GLU A 152 21.67 -15.34 7.51
CA GLU A 152 22.53 -14.76 6.47
C GLU A 152 22.04 -15.09 5.04
N GLU A 153 21.48 -16.28 4.81
CA GLU A 153 20.87 -16.61 3.51
C GLU A 153 19.60 -15.82 3.24
N VAL A 154 18.74 -15.67 4.25
CA VAL A 154 17.52 -14.87 4.17
C VAL A 154 17.84 -13.40 3.92
N ASP A 155 18.85 -12.85 4.62
CA ASP A 155 19.27 -11.46 4.47
C ASP A 155 19.88 -11.20 3.09
N ARG A 156 20.77 -12.07 2.61
CA ARG A 156 21.30 -12.00 1.24
C ARG A 156 20.20 -12.09 0.19
N ALA A 157 19.22 -12.97 0.39
CA ALA A 157 18.07 -13.07 -0.51
C ALA A 157 17.21 -11.80 -0.51
N ARG A 158 16.99 -11.19 0.67
CA ARG A 158 16.28 -9.91 0.82
C ARG A 158 17.01 -8.77 0.12
N GLU A 159 18.31 -8.63 0.35
CA GLU A 159 19.14 -7.60 -0.30
C GLU A 159 19.12 -7.74 -1.84
N LYS A 160 19.25 -8.97 -2.34
CA LYS A 160 19.19 -9.24 -3.79
C LYS A 160 17.82 -8.90 -4.39
N ARG A 161 16.73 -9.16 -3.68
CA ARG A 161 15.37 -8.77 -4.10
C ARG A 161 15.24 -7.25 -4.16
N LEU A 162 15.69 -6.54 -3.13
CA LEU A 162 15.68 -5.08 -3.08
C LEU A 162 16.50 -4.46 -4.21
N LEU A 163 17.68 -5.01 -4.52
CA LEU A 163 18.52 -4.51 -5.62
C LEU A 163 17.84 -4.69 -6.98
N ARG A 164 17.20 -5.85 -7.21
CA ARG A 164 16.44 -6.12 -8.44
C ARG A 164 15.24 -5.18 -8.59
N GLU A 165 14.55 -4.89 -7.51
CA GLU A 165 13.43 -3.95 -7.49
C GLU A 165 13.90 -2.53 -7.85
N LYS A 166 14.97 -2.05 -7.21
CA LYS A 166 15.60 -0.75 -7.54
C LYS A 166 16.10 -0.69 -8.99
N GLU A 167 16.66 -1.77 -9.52
CA GLU A 167 17.08 -1.83 -10.92
C GLU A 167 15.89 -1.77 -11.88
N LEU A 168 14.80 -2.48 -11.57
CA LEU A 168 13.57 -2.45 -12.36
C LEU A 168 12.93 -1.06 -12.34
N GLU A 169 12.89 -0.41 -11.18
CA GLU A 169 12.42 0.96 -11.02
C GLU A 169 13.25 1.93 -11.86
N ARG A 170 14.58 1.89 -11.77
CA ARG A 170 15.48 2.70 -12.61
C ARG A 170 15.25 2.46 -14.11
N LYS A 171 15.02 1.21 -14.53
CA LYS A 171 14.67 0.89 -15.93
C LYS A 171 13.33 1.48 -16.34
N ARG A 172 12.32 1.47 -15.46
CA ARG A 172 11.00 2.08 -15.70
C ARG A 172 11.14 3.60 -15.82
N GLU A 173 11.86 4.24 -14.92
CA GLU A 173 12.12 5.68 -14.96
C GLU A 173 12.91 6.09 -16.22
N ALA A 174 13.94 5.32 -16.60
CA ALA A 174 14.71 5.59 -17.81
C ALA A 174 13.84 5.50 -19.07
N LYS A 175 13.01 4.44 -19.19
CA LYS A 175 12.06 4.29 -20.29
C LYS A 175 11.03 5.43 -20.33
N GLN A 176 10.56 5.87 -19.16
CA GLN A 176 9.63 6.99 -19.06
C GLN A 176 10.29 8.30 -19.52
N ARG A 177 11.51 8.59 -19.06
CA ARG A 177 12.28 9.78 -19.49
C ARG A 177 12.56 9.75 -20.99
N GLU A 178 12.89 8.60 -21.55
CA GLU A 178 13.10 8.43 -22.99
C GLU A 178 11.82 8.71 -23.78
N ARG A 179 10.67 8.18 -23.33
CA ARG A 179 9.36 8.44 -23.94
C ARG A 179 9.01 9.94 -23.91
N GLU A 180 9.20 10.58 -22.76
CA GLU A 180 8.97 12.03 -22.60
C GLU A 180 9.92 12.86 -23.47
N ALA A 181 11.20 12.47 -23.58
CA ALA A 181 12.16 13.13 -24.46
C ALA A 181 11.75 13.02 -25.94
N ARG A 182 11.35 11.82 -26.39
CA ARG A 182 10.83 11.57 -27.74
C ARG A 182 9.58 12.40 -28.03
N GLU A 183 8.66 12.49 -27.08
CA GLU A 183 7.46 13.31 -27.25
C GLU A 183 7.79 14.81 -27.31
N ARG A 184 8.70 15.29 -26.46
CA ARG A 184 9.19 16.68 -26.51
C ARG A 184 9.86 16.99 -27.84
N GLU A 185 10.63 16.06 -28.39
CA GLU A 185 11.28 16.23 -29.69
C GLU A 185 10.25 16.23 -30.84
N ALA A 186 9.27 15.32 -30.83
CA ALA A 186 8.18 15.29 -31.80
C ALA A 186 7.37 16.59 -31.80
N ARG A 187 6.99 17.10 -30.61
CA ARG A 187 6.31 18.40 -30.47
C ARG A 187 7.15 19.57 -31.00
N LYS A 188 8.49 19.51 -30.89
CA LYS A 188 9.39 20.53 -31.47
C LYS A 188 9.42 20.44 -33.00
N ARG A 189 9.48 19.23 -33.57
CA ARG A 189 9.44 18.99 -35.02
C ARG A 189 8.12 19.46 -35.62
N GLU A 190 6.98 19.07 -35.05
CA GLU A 190 5.65 19.49 -35.48
C GLU A 190 5.51 21.03 -35.49
N LYS A 191 5.96 21.71 -34.42
CA LYS A 191 5.97 23.19 -34.36
C LYS A 191 6.88 23.83 -35.41
N ALA A 192 8.00 23.19 -35.77
CA ALA A 192 8.90 23.68 -36.80
C ALA A 192 8.28 23.51 -38.20
N GLU A 193 7.70 22.35 -38.49
CA GLU A 193 6.98 22.04 -39.73
C GLU A 193 5.77 22.97 -39.91
N GLU A 194 4.99 23.22 -38.86
CA GLU A 194 3.86 24.16 -38.90
C GLU A 194 4.32 25.59 -39.21
N LYS A 195 5.42 26.05 -38.58
CA LYS A 195 6.01 27.37 -38.87
C LYS A 195 6.52 27.47 -40.31
N GLU A 196 7.13 26.42 -40.84
CA GLU A 196 7.59 26.38 -42.22
C GLU A 196 6.42 26.41 -43.20
N LYS A 197 5.36 25.63 -42.95
CA LYS A 197 4.13 25.64 -43.74
C LYS A 197 3.48 27.02 -43.78
N ARG A 198 3.35 27.68 -42.62
CA ARG A 198 2.83 29.06 -42.53
C ARG A 198 3.70 30.06 -43.32
N ARG A 199 5.03 29.92 -43.29
CA ARG A 199 5.93 30.75 -44.10
C ARG A 199 5.72 30.54 -45.60
N LYS A 200 5.58 29.28 -46.05
CA LYS A 200 5.29 28.95 -47.46
C LYS A 200 3.94 29.51 -47.90
N GLU A 201 2.89 29.34 -47.11
CA GLU A 201 1.55 29.90 -47.39
C GLU A 201 1.58 31.44 -47.46
N TYR A 202 2.24 32.10 -46.52
CA TYR A 202 2.41 33.56 -46.52
C TYR A 202 3.14 34.04 -47.78
N ASN A 203 4.25 33.40 -48.14
CA ASN A 203 5.02 33.75 -49.35
C ASN A 203 4.19 33.52 -50.62
N ALA A 204 3.42 32.43 -50.70
CA ALA A 204 2.54 32.13 -51.82
C ALA A 204 1.40 33.16 -51.96
N GLN A 205 0.77 33.56 -50.84
CA GLN A 205 -0.24 34.63 -50.84
C GLN A 205 0.34 35.95 -51.34
N LYS A 206 1.53 36.33 -50.86
CA LYS A 206 2.20 37.55 -51.30
C LYS A 206 2.54 37.53 -52.79
N ALA A 207 3.02 36.40 -53.30
CA ALA A 207 3.30 36.21 -54.74
C ALA A 207 2.01 36.28 -55.58
N ALA A 208 0.92 35.67 -55.12
CA ALA A 208 -0.38 35.72 -55.79
C ALA A 208 -0.96 37.15 -55.84
N LEU A 209 -0.85 37.89 -54.74
CA LEU A 209 -1.26 39.29 -54.68
C LEU A 209 -0.47 40.15 -55.68
N ALA A 210 0.86 39.98 -55.72
CA ALA A 210 1.72 40.68 -56.68
C ALA A 210 1.37 40.32 -58.14
N ALA A 211 1.06 39.06 -58.43
CA ALA A 211 0.61 38.62 -59.75
C ALA A 211 -0.74 39.24 -60.13
N GLN A 212 -1.69 39.31 -59.19
CA GLN A 212 -2.97 39.99 -59.41
C GLN A 212 -2.80 41.49 -59.64
N GLU A 213 -1.91 42.18 -58.91
CA GLU A 213 -1.60 43.59 -59.16
C GLU A 213 -0.95 43.79 -60.53
N GLN A 214 -0.04 42.91 -60.95
CA GLN A 214 0.53 42.96 -62.30
C GLN A 214 -0.54 42.72 -63.38
N GLN A 215 -1.47 41.79 -63.16
CA GLN A 215 -2.59 41.56 -64.06
C GLN A 215 -3.56 42.75 -64.10
N LYS A 216 -3.82 43.41 -62.97
CA LYS A 216 -4.60 44.65 -62.90
C LYS A 216 -3.91 45.80 -63.64
N LYS A 217 -2.61 45.99 -63.46
CA LYS A 217 -1.84 47.00 -64.22
C LYS A 217 -1.88 46.72 -65.72
N LYS A 218 -1.73 45.45 -66.14
CA LYS A 218 -1.86 45.04 -67.56
C LYS A 218 -3.29 45.19 -68.10
N SER A 219 -4.32 44.99 -67.29
CA SER A 219 -5.72 45.16 -67.70
C SER A 219 -6.16 46.63 -67.70
N GLU A 220 -5.60 47.47 -66.83
CA GLU A 220 -5.73 48.94 -66.86
C GLU A 220 -4.99 49.55 -68.05
N GLU A 221 -3.80 49.06 -68.41
CA GLU A 221 -3.12 49.43 -69.67
C GLU A 221 -3.92 49.00 -70.91
N LYS A 222 -4.54 47.81 -70.88
CA LYS A 222 -5.46 47.37 -71.96
C LYS A 222 -6.76 48.18 -72.00
N LYS A 223 -7.33 48.59 -70.86
CA LYS A 223 -8.50 49.49 -70.78
C LYS A 223 -8.17 50.92 -71.20
N LYS A 224 -6.97 51.43 -70.93
CA LYS A 224 -6.49 52.71 -71.49
C LYS A 224 -6.27 52.67 -73.00
N LYS A 225 -6.07 51.46 -73.59
CA LYS A 225 -6.00 51.26 -75.04
C LYS A 225 -7.34 50.97 -75.70
N ASN A 226 -8.35 50.49 -74.98
CA ASN A 226 -9.69 50.18 -75.51
C ASN A 226 -10.80 50.75 -74.59
N GLY A 227 -11.42 51.86 -75.02
CA GLY A 227 -12.83 52.14 -74.73
C GLY A 227 -13.16 53.46 -74.01
N GLN A 228 -13.64 54.43 -74.79
CA GLN A 228 -14.57 55.49 -74.41
C GLN A 228 -15.94 54.85 -74.07
N ALA A 229 -16.61 55.34 -73.01
CA ALA A 229 -18.01 55.09 -72.57
C ALA A 229 -18.36 53.66 -72.04
N ALA A 230 -19.22 53.39 -71.04
CA ALA A 230 -20.15 54.19 -70.22
C ALA A 230 -20.48 53.49 -68.87
N ALA A 231 -21.03 54.32 -67.97
CA ALA A 231 -21.84 54.20 -66.74
C ALA A 231 -22.30 52.86 -66.10
N ASP A 232 -22.24 52.89 -64.76
CA ASP A 232 -23.17 52.43 -63.70
C ASP A 232 -23.84 51.04 -63.70
N LYS A 233 -23.59 50.28 -62.62
CA LYS A 233 -24.59 49.96 -61.57
C LYS A 233 -23.99 49.20 -60.37
N LYS A 234 -24.35 49.65 -59.16
CA LYS A 234 -24.10 49.02 -57.85
C LYS A 234 -24.78 47.65 -57.72
N VAL A 235 -24.11 46.70 -57.09
CA VAL A 235 -24.74 45.61 -56.30
C VAL A 235 -23.92 45.39 -55.03
N ALA A 236 -24.60 45.40 -53.88
CA ALA A 236 -24.07 45.14 -52.55
C ALA A 236 -23.96 43.64 -52.27
N VAL A 237 -22.92 43.21 -51.54
CA VAL A 237 -22.91 41.92 -50.82
C VAL A 237 -22.25 42.10 -49.46
N GLU A 238 -23.04 41.79 -48.44
CA GLU A 238 -22.77 41.73 -47.02
C GLU A 238 -22.02 40.42 -46.65
N SER A 239 -21.10 40.45 -45.68
CA SER A 239 -20.67 39.22 -44.97
C SER A 239 -20.27 39.47 -43.50
N LYS A 240 -20.63 38.46 -42.70
CA LYS A 240 -20.92 38.39 -41.24
C LYS A 240 -19.73 38.48 -40.25
N PRO A 241 -20.01 38.64 -38.94
CA PRO A 241 -18.99 38.83 -37.88
C PRO A 241 -18.31 37.52 -37.43
N LYS A 242 -17.08 37.63 -36.89
CA LYS A 242 -16.29 36.52 -36.30
C LYS A 242 -16.91 36.00 -34.99
N PRO A 243 -16.84 34.70 -34.66
CA PRO A 243 -17.40 34.17 -33.43
C PRO A 243 -16.49 34.45 -32.23
N ARG A 244 -17.04 35.05 -31.17
CA ARG A 244 -16.41 35.13 -29.85
C ARG A 244 -16.39 33.73 -29.23
N ARG A 245 -15.20 33.15 -29.00
CA ARG A 245 -15.06 31.89 -28.24
C ARG A 245 -15.50 32.12 -26.79
N SER A 246 -16.45 31.31 -26.32
CA SER A 246 -16.98 31.38 -24.96
C SER A 246 -15.92 30.98 -23.94
N VAL A 247 -15.44 31.96 -23.17
CA VAL A 247 -14.47 31.80 -22.07
C VAL A 247 -15.02 30.86 -20.99
N ILE A 248 -16.34 30.90 -20.76
CA ILE A 248 -17.04 30.03 -19.81
C ILE A 248 -16.89 28.56 -20.21
N GLY A 249 -17.04 28.25 -21.51
CA GLY A 249 -16.84 26.89 -22.01
C GLY A 249 -15.40 26.39 -21.88
N LEU A 250 -14.42 27.30 -21.83
CA LEU A 250 -13.01 26.96 -21.64
C LEU A 250 -12.71 26.68 -20.15
N ILE A 251 -13.32 27.45 -19.24
CA ILE A 251 -13.23 27.23 -17.80
C ILE A 251 -13.87 25.89 -17.40
N PHE A 252 -15.06 25.57 -17.92
CA PHE A 252 -15.70 24.26 -17.66
C PHE A 252 -14.85 23.09 -18.18
N LYS A 253 -14.21 23.23 -19.36
CA LYS A 253 -13.30 22.20 -19.87
C LYS A 253 -12.07 22.02 -19.00
N LEU A 254 -11.48 23.11 -18.51
CA LEU A 254 -10.33 23.04 -17.60
C LEU A 254 -10.71 22.44 -16.25
N LEU A 255 -11.87 22.80 -15.70
CA LEU A 255 -12.40 22.23 -14.46
C LEU A 255 -12.66 20.73 -14.61
N LEU A 256 -13.26 20.31 -15.73
CA LEU A 256 -13.51 18.89 -16.01
C LEU A 256 -12.20 18.09 -16.14
N LEU A 257 -11.20 18.64 -16.83
CA LEU A 257 -9.88 18.00 -16.95
C LEU A 257 -9.18 17.87 -15.60
N LEU A 258 -9.30 18.88 -14.73
CA LEU A 258 -8.74 18.85 -13.38
C LEU A 258 -9.44 17.79 -12.50
N LEU A 259 -10.77 17.69 -12.58
CA LEU A 259 -11.54 16.67 -11.88
C LEU A 259 -11.17 15.26 -12.34
N VAL A 260 -11.04 15.04 -13.65
CA VAL A 260 -10.61 13.75 -14.23
C VAL A 260 -9.18 13.40 -13.79
N GLY A 261 -8.29 14.40 -13.74
CA GLY A 261 -6.92 14.22 -13.23
C GLY A 261 -6.90 13.79 -11.77
N LEU A 262 -7.65 14.47 -10.89
CA LEU A 262 -7.75 14.12 -9.47
C LEU A 262 -8.38 12.73 -9.26
N ALA A 263 -9.42 12.39 -10.01
CA ALA A 263 -10.02 11.07 -9.98
C ALA A 263 -9.05 9.98 -10.46
N GLY A 264 -8.21 10.27 -11.47
CA GLY A 264 -7.15 9.37 -11.93
C GLY A 264 -6.08 9.13 -10.86
N VAL A 265 -5.64 10.17 -10.16
CA VAL A 265 -4.68 10.04 -9.06
C VAL A 265 -5.26 9.22 -7.91
N ALA A 266 -6.51 9.49 -7.51
CA ALA A 266 -7.21 8.72 -6.50
C ALA A 266 -7.37 7.23 -6.90
N ALA A 267 -7.70 6.96 -8.17
CA ALA A 267 -7.84 5.61 -8.68
C ALA A 267 -6.50 4.85 -8.66
N VAL A 268 -5.40 5.50 -9.03
CA VAL A 268 -4.06 4.89 -8.95
C VAL A 268 -3.68 4.61 -7.49
N CYS A 269 -3.89 5.54 -6.56
CA CYS A 269 -3.61 5.34 -5.13
C CYS A 269 -4.46 4.21 -4.49
N ARG A 270 -5.62 3.86 -5.06
CA ARG A 270 -6.56 2.84 -4.56
C ARG A 270 -6.41 1.47 -5.20
N LEU A 271 -6.20 1.43 -6.52
CA LEU A 271 -6.25 0.22 -7.33
C LEU A 271 -4.87 -0.38 -7.60
N THR A 272 -3.81 0.22 -7.06
CA THR A 272 -2.44 -0.26 -7.18
C THR A 272 -1.81 -0.44 -5.79
N ASP A 273 -0.66 -1.11 -5.73
CA ASP A 273 0.07 -1.38 -4.48
C ASP A 273 0.60 -0.12 -3.76
N LEU A 274 0.39 1.09 -4.32
CA LEU A 274 0.74 2.38 -3.70
C LEU A 274 -0.17 2.77 -2.53
N GLN A 275 -1.16 1.96 -2.17
CA GLN A 275 -2.12 2.27 -1.10
C GLN A 275 -1.45 2.57 0.26
N LYS A 276 -0.24 2.02 0.51
CA LYS A 276 0.50 2.15 1.77
C LYS A 276 1.60 3.22 1.75
N GLU A 277 1.80 3.90 0.62
CA GLU A 277 2.81 4.95 0.48
C GLU A 277 2.37 6.26 1.13
N ALA A 278 3.33 7.00 1.70
CA ALA A 278 3.07 8.20 2.50
C ALA A 278 2.30 9.31 1.73
N PHE A 279 2.44 9.35 0.40
CA PHE A 279 1.73 10.27 -0.47
C PHE A 279 0.25 9.89 -0.68
N CYS A 280 -0.06 8.60 -0.73
CA CYS A 280 -1.41 8.12 -0.99
C CYS A 280 -2.28 8.05 0.27
N LEU A 281 -1.70 8.06 1.47
CA LEU A 281 -2.44 8.11 2.74
C LEU A 281 -3.44 9.28 2.84
N PRO A 282 -3.05 10.56 2.66
CA PRO A 282 -3.99 11.68 2.75
C PRO A 282 -5.02 11.68 1.60
N ILE A 283 -4.65 11.18 0.42
CA ILE A 283 -5.55 11.07 -0.74
C ILE A 283 -6.60 10.00 -0.50
N ASN A 284 -6.19 8.85 0.04
CA ASN A 284 -7.11 7.77 0.39
C ASN A 284 -8.07 8.20 1.50
N ALA A 285 -7.59 8.88 2.54
CA ALA A 285 -8.44 9.43 3.60
C ALA A 285 -9.49 10.42 3.04
N ALA A 286 -9.08 11.38 2.20
CA ALA A 286 -10.00 12.33 1.58
C ALA A 286 -11.06 11.66 0.68
N VAL A 287 -10.72 10.55 0.03
CA VAL A 287 -11.66 9.77 -0.78
C VAL A 287 -12.65 9.00 0.10
N ASP A 288 -12.21 8.42 1.23
CA ASP A 288 -13.12 7.74 2.18
C ASP A 288 -14.07 8.73 2.85
N ASP A 289 -13.58 9.91 3.24
CA ASP A 289 -14.39 11.00 3.79
C ASP A 289 -15.43 11.48 2.76
N GLY A 290 -15.04 11.62 1.49
CA GLY A 290 -15.98 11.97 0.41
C GLY A 290 -17.02 10.88 0.16
N LEU A 291 -16.63 9.61 0.22
CA LEU A 291 -17.54 8.48 0.00
C LEU A 291 -18.54 8.30 1.16
N SER A 292 -18.09 8.51 2.40
CA SER A 292 -18.94 8.47 3.58
C SER A 292 -19.95 9.62 3.57
N TRP A 293 -19.51 10.84 3.25
CA TRP A 293 -20.40 11.98 3.04
C TRP A 293 -21.43 11.72 1.93
N ALA A 294 -21.02 11.13 0.79
CA ALA A 294 -21.93 10.81 -0.30
C ALA A 294 -22.99 9.76 0.10
N LYS A 295 -22.61 8.75 0.90
CA LYS A 295 -23.55 7.77 1.46
C LYS A 295 -24.54 8.43 2.40
N GLU A 296 -24.08 9.35 3.24
CA GLU A 296 -24.94 10.11 4.15
C GLU A 296 -25.96 10.97 3.39
N GLN A 297 -25.54 11.65 2.31
CA GLN A 297 -26.44 12.38 1.43
C GLN A 297 -27.45 11.48 0.72
N GLN A 298 -27.08 10.26 0.34
CA GLN A 298 -28.01 9.31 -0.30
C GLN A 298 -29.14 8.88 0.65
N VAL A 299 -28.86 8.76 1.95
CA VAL A 299 -29.88 8.47 2.98
C VAL A 299 -30.83 9.66 3.12
N VAL A 300 -30.30 10.88 3.21
CA VAL A 300 -31.11 12.11 3.28
C VAL A 300 -31.99 12.26 2.03
N LEU A 301 -31.45 12.00 0.85
CA LEU A 301 -32.19 12.10 -0.41
C LEU A 301 -33.33 11.07 -0.49
N ARG A 302 -33.11 9.83 -0.02
CA ARG A 302 -34.17 8.82 0.06
C ARG A 302 -35.27 9.24 1.03
N GLN A 303 -34.90 9.79 2.18
CA GLN A 303 -35.88 10.27 3.16
C GLN A 303 -36.72 11.42 2.60
N LEU A 304 -36.09 12.36 1.88
CA LEU A 304 -36.79 13.46 1.20
C LEU A 304 -37.74 12.96 0.12
N VAL A 305 -37.32 12.01 -0.72
CA VAL A 305 -38.17 11.42 -1.76
C VAL A 305 -39.35 10.66 -1.15
N GLN A 306 -39.13 9.92 -0.06
CA GLN A 306 -40.22 9.26 0.65
C GLN A 306 -41.19 10.26 1.27
N ASN A 307 -40.70 11.30 1.95
CA ASN A 307 -41.54 12.35 2.52
C ASN A 307 -42.36 13.07 1.44
N LEU A 308 -41.75 13.40 0.30
CA LEU A 308 -42.44 14.00 -0.84
C LEU A 308 -43.47 13.06 -1.46
N SER A 309 -43.16 11.76 -1.55
CA SER A 309 -44.12 10.76 -2.06
C SER A 309 -45.31 10.58 -1.13
N THR A 310 -45.09 10.59 0.18
CA THR A 310 -46.18 10.49 1.17
C THR A 310 -47.06 11.74 1.14
N ALA A 311 -46.45 12.93 1.13
CA ALA A 311 -47.17 14.20 1.01
C ALA A 311 -47.97 14.29 -0.31
N ALA A 312 -47.42 13.78 -1.42
CA ALA A 312 -48.13 13.72 -2.69
C ALA A 312 -49.33 12.75 -2.66
N LYS A 313 -49.22 11.61 -1.96
CA LYS A 313 -50.33 10.67 -1.76
C LYS A 313 -51.43 11.27 -0.89
N GLU A 314 -51.08 11.91 0.23
CA GLU A 314 -52.03 12.60 1.10
C GLU A 314 -52.77 13.73 0.35
N PHE A 315 -52.05 14.49 -0.49
CA PHE A 315 -52.66 15.52 -1.33
C PHE A 315 -53.66 14.92 -2.32
N LEU A 316 -53.30 13.83 -3.02
CA LEU A 316 -54.19 13.15 -3.96
C LEU A 316 -55.44 12.57 -3.28
N GLU A 317 -55.28 11.95 -2.10
CA GLU A 317 -56.40 11.42 -1.31
C GLU A 317 -57.34 12.56 -0.83
N SER A 318 -56.79 13.68 -0.36
CA SER A 318 -57.59 14.85 0.04
C SER A 318 -58.41 15.45 -1.10
N THR A 319 -57.87 15.43 -2.33
CA THR A 319 -58.58 15.93 -3.53
C THR A 319 -59.66 14.97 -4.04
N GLN A 320 -59.56 13.67 -3.75
CA GLN A 320 -60.60 12.69 -4.08
C GLN A 320 -61.76 12.73 -3.08
N THR A 321 -61.50 12.97 -1.79
CA THR A 321 -62.55 13.13 -0.77
C THR A 321 -63.33 14.44 -0.88
N SER A 322 -62.82 15.44 -1.61
CA SER A 322 -63.52 16.72 -1.83
C SER A 322 -64.44 16.72 -3.07
N LYS A 323 -64.50 15.62 -3.84
CA LYS A 323 -65.30 15.48 -5.07
C LYS A 323 -66.47 14.50 -4.98
N ASN A 324 -66.71 13.92 -3.81
CA ASN A 324 -67.94 13.21 -3.45
C ASN A 324 -68.67 13.99 -2.36
#